data_AF-A0AA43B9I4-F1
#
_entry.id   AF-A0AA43B9I4-F1
#
_cell.length_a   1.000
_cell.length_b   1.000
_cell.length_c   1.000
_cell.angle_alpha   90.00
_cell.angle_beta   90.00
_cell.angle_gamma   90.00
#
_symmetry.space_group_name_H-M   'P 1'
#
loop_
_entity.id
_entity.type
_entity.pdbx_description
1 polymer ?
#
loop_
_entity_poly.entity_id
_entity_poly.type
_entity_poly.pdbx_seq_one_letter_code
_entity_poly.pdbx_strand_id
1 'polypeptide(L)'
;MIASLLLMAAAASGPVAPKPLLRDPVHDGAADASTVYDRKSGEWVMFYTNRRADLPMEDAKDVRWVHGTAIGTARSKDGARWRYSGTATIPTSCTGETLWAPEVQWLEGQWHMWLTVVPGVYRDWNAPRFIVHLTSPDLKSWTCGERLDLGSDRVIDASILALPGGGYRLFFNDERMNKAIRTADSSDLTHWTVKDRLTDTPGEGPKAFRWKGKYWLISDAWKGLLVMRSDDGTHWTRQPDYILATPGKAPTDRAKGQHPDIIVSDDRAYIIYFVHQEGEDEAKANPDWKRRSVLQIAELTEKDGIVSVDRDAPAHIRLKP
;
A
#
# COMPACT_ATOMS: atom_id res chain seq x y z
N MET A 1 23.71 -29.51 25.74
CA MET A 1 22.24 -29.42 25.59
C MET A 1 21.72 -27.98 25.55
N ILE A 2 22.33 -27.01 26.25
CA ILE A 2 21.88 -25.59 26.22
C ILE A 2 22.18 -24.90 24.88
N ALA A 3 23.34 -25.17 24.25
CA ALA A 3 23.69 -24.62 22.93
C ALA A 3 22.75 -25.11 21.80
N SER A 4 22.24 -26.34 21.88
CA SER A 4 21.30 -26.90 20.90
C SER A 4 19.89 -26.33 21.02
N LEU A 5 19.46 -25.89 22.22
CA LEU A 5 18.18 -25.19 22.40
C LEU A 5 18.21 -23.74 21.87
N LEU A 6 19.35 -23.04 21.99
CA LEU A 6 19.52 -21.68 21.47
C LEU A 6 19.53 -21.64 19.92
N LEU A 7 20.09 -22.65 19.26
CA LEU A 7 20.02 -22.78 17.80
C LEU A 7 18.61 -23.14 17.28
N MET A 8 17.80 -23.88 18.04
CA MET A 8 16.41 -24.17 17.65
C MET A 8 15.47 -22.96 17.83
N ALA A 9 15.71 -22.12 18.83
CA ALA A 9 14.93 -20.89 19.04
C ALA A 9 15.16 -19.85 17.93
N ALA A 10 16.38 -19.75 17.39
CA ALA A 10 16.71 -18.85 16.29
C ALA A 10 16.17 -19.35 14.92
N ALA A 11 16.06 -20.67 14.73
CA ALA A 11 15.43 -21.25 13.54
C ALA A 11 13.89 -21.09 13.54
N ALA A 12 13.28 -20.96 14.73
CA ALA A 12 11.83 -20.81 14.88
C ALA A 12 11.32 -19.41 14.48
N SER A 13 12.18 -18.39 14.36
CA SER A 13 11.73 -17.01 14.19
C SER A 13 11.38 -16.59 12.76
N GLY A 14 11.80 -17.33 11.73
CA GLY A 14 11.74 -16.85 10.34
C GLY A 14 12.84 -15.80 10.04
N PRO A 15 13.17 -15.54 8.76
CA PRO A 15 14.21 -14.57 8.40
C PRO A 15 13.85 -13.16 8.84
N VAL A 16 14.87 -12.39 9.23
CA VAL A 16 14.72 -10.96 9.52
C VAL A 16 14.67 -10.21 8.19
N ALA A 17 13.64 -9.39 7.99
CA ALA A 17 13.57 -8.49 6.83
C ALA A 17 14.67 -7.43 6.90
N PRO A 18 15.32 -7.09 5.77
CA PRO A 18 16.24 -5.96 5.70
C PRO A 18 15.49 -4.64 5.92
N LYS A 19 16.22 -3.60 6.29
CA LYS A 19 15.76 -2.21 6.29
C LYS A 19 16.68 -1.41 5.35
N PRO A 20 16.18 -0.92 4.20
CA PRO A 20 14.80 -1.04 3.74
C PRO A 20 14.40 -2.45 3.29
N LEU A 21 13.10 -2.73 3.26
CA LEU A 21 12.55 -3.96 2.68
C LEU A 21 12.81 -4.01 1.17
N LEU A 22 12.52 -2.89 0.50
CA LEU A 22 12.73 -2.71 -0.93
C LEU A 22 13.12 -1.27 -1.21
N ARG A 23 14.18 -1.11 -2.01
CA ARG A 23 14.57 0.15 -2.65
C ARG A 23 14.48 -0.06 -4.15
N ASP A 24 13.67 0.75 -4.83
CA ASP A 24 13.50 0.61 -6.27
C ASP A 24 14.82 0.91 -7.00
N PRO A 25 15.35 -0.01 -7.83
CA PRO A 25 16.65 0.17 -8.45
C PRO A 25 16.60 1.04 -9.71
N VAL A 26 15.42 1.48 -10.16
CA VAL A 26 15.25 2.22 -11.42
C VAL A 26 15.21 3.72 -11.16
N HIS A 27 14.27 4.16 -10.33
CA HIS A 27 13.99 5.55 -10.03
C HIS A 27 14.12 5.90 -8.55
N ASP A 28 14.32 4.91 -7.68
CA ASP A 28 14.50 5.09 -6.24
C ASP A 28 13.31 5.78 -5.55
N GLY A 29 12.11 5.48 -6.05
CA GLY A 29 10.85 6.05 -5.59
C GLY A 29 9.78 4.98 -5.36
N ALA A 30 10.12 3.89 -4.66
CA ALA A 30 9.14 2.85 -4.32
C ALA A 30 8.10 3.40 -3.32
N ALA A 31 6.82 3.32 -3.65
CA ALA A 31 5.72 3.80 -2.81
C ALA A 31 4.43 2.98 -3.03
N ASP A 32 3.47 3.12 -2.12
CA ASP A 32 2.08 2.65 -2.28
C ASP A 32 1.99 1.17 -2.71
N ALA A 33 2.51 0.28 -1.87
CA ALA A 33 2.62 -1.13 -2.21
C ALA A 33 1.27 -1.87 -2.16
N SER A 34 1.16 -2.99 -2.88
CA SER A 34 0.14 -4.03 -2.69
C SER A 34 0.76 -5.40 -2.91
N THR A 35 0.64 -6.26 -1.90
CA THR A 35 1.36 -7.53 -1.82
C THR A 35 0.42 -8.72 -1.79
N VAL A 36 0.66 -9.69 -2.67
CA VAL A 36 -0.16 -10.91 -2.80
C VAL A 36 0.71 -12.15 -2.91
N TYR A 37 0.16 -13.32 -2.59
CA TYR A 37 0.82 -14.60 -2.81
C TYR A 37 0.34 -15.25 -4.11
N ASP A 38 1.24 -15.35 -5.09
CA ASP A 38 0.98 -16.02 -6.37
C ASP A 38 1.14 -17.53 -6.20
N ARG A 39 0.02 -18.22 -5.98
CA ARG A 39 -0.03 -19.68 -5.81
C ARG A 39 0.57 -20.46 -6.97
N LYS A 40 0.55 -19.91 -8.19
CA LYS A 40 1.08 -20.59 -9.38
C LYS A 40 2.60 -20.57 -9.41
N SER A 41 3.23 -19.46 -9.02
CA SER A 41 4.69 -19.38 -8.94
C SER A 41 5.25 -19.82 -7.58
N GLY A 42 4.42 -19.87 -6.54
CA GLY A 42 4.83 -20.17 -5.17
C GLY A 42 5.62 -19.03 -4.53
N GLU A 43 5.35 -17.80 -4.94
CA GLU A 43 6.07 -16.61 -4.49
C GLU A 43 5.12 -15.49 -4.08
N TRP A 44 5.57 -14.68 -3.12
CA TRP A 44 5.01 -13.37 -2.87
C TRP A 44 5.37 -12.43 -4.00
N VAL A 45 4.40 -11.61 -4.40
CA VAL A 45 4.53 -10.59 -5.44
C VAL A 45 4.06 -9.27 -4.85
N MET A 46 4.91 -8.25 -4.96
CA MET A 46 4.62 -6.89 -4.56
C MET A 46 4.50 -6.03 -5.80
N PHE A 47 3.42 -5.26 -5.88
CA PHE A 47 3.20 -4.18 -6.83
C PHE A 47 3.40 -2.86 -6.10
N TYR A 48 4.02 -1.86 -6.72
CA TYR A 48 4.24 -0.56 -6.09
C TYR A 48 4.26 0.56 -7.11
N THR A 49 3.85 1.77 -6.72
CA THR A 49 4.06 2.98 -7.53
C THR A 49 5.56 3.20 -7.71
N ASN A 50 6.04 3.21 -8.95
CA ASN A 50 7.44 3.52 -9.26
C ASN A 50 7.59 5.02 -9.56
N ARG A 51 7.71 5.84 -8.50
CA ARG A 51 7.88 7.30 -8.62
C ARG A 51 9.25 7.61 -9.22
N ARG A 52 9.29 8.55 -10.16
CA ARG A 52 10.50 8.99 -10.89
C ARG A 52 11.35 9.95 -10.05
N ALA A 53 11.75 9.52 -8.85
CA ALA A 53 12.40 10.38 -7.86
C ALA A 53 13.79 10.88 -8.28
N ASP A 54 14.39 10.24 -9.27
CA ASP A 54 15.64 10.62 -9.92
C ASP A 54 15.48 11.66 -11.04
N LEU A 55 14.25 11.99 -11.46
CA LEU A 55 13.98 12.97 -12.50
C LEU A 55 14.49 14.37 -12.08
N PRO A 56 15.41 15.00 -12.82
CA PRO A 56 15.84 16.36 -12.51
C PRO A 56 14.69 17.36 -12.65
N MET A 57 14.55 18.27 -11.68
CA MET A 57 13.49 19.27 -11.65
C MET A 57 14.10 20.67 -11.53
N GLU A 58 13.69 21.57 -12.43
CA GLU A 58 14.12 22.97 -12.40
C GLU A 58 13.28 23.83 -11.45
N ASP A 59 12.05 23.39 -11.16
CA ASP A 59 11.11 24.06 -10.27
C ASP A 59 10.71 23.10 -9.13
N ALA A 60 10.93 23.54 -7.88
CA ALA A 60 10.58 22.79 -6.69
C ALA A 60 9.07 22.54 -6.52
N LYS A 61 8.22 23.28 -7.25
CA LYS A 61 6.76 23.07 -7.29
C LYS A 61 6.34 22.06 -8.35
N ASP A 62 7.22 21.69 -9.27
CA ASP A 62 6.90 20.77 -10.36
C ASP A 62 6.79 19.33 -9.83
N VAL A 63 5.66 18.68 -10.10
CA VAL A 63 5.34 17.33 -9.59
C VAL A 63 5.47 16.24 -10.65
N ARG A 64 6.06 16.51 -11.82
CA ARG A 64 6.19 15.47 -12.87
C ARG A 64 6.90 14.19 -12.40
N TRP A 65 7.71 14.25 -11.35
CA TRP A 65 8.38 13.10 -10.76
C TRP A 65 7.40 12.06 -10.17
N VAL A 66 6.18 12.45 -9.78
CA VAL A 66 5.11 11.49 -9.41
C VAL A 66 4.18 11.17 -10.55
N HIS A 67 4.35 11.75 -11.74
CA HIS A 67 3.57 11.41 -12.93
C HIS A 67 4.41 10.51 -13.85
N GLY A 68 3.81 9.98 -14.92
CA GLY A 68 4.48 9.08 -15.88
C GLY A 68 5.03 7.83 -15.21
N THR A 69 4.41 7.43 -14.10
CA THR A 69 4.84 6.34 -13.24
C THR A 69 4.29 5.02 -13.75
N ALA A 70 5.15 4.01 -13.77
CA ALA A 70 4.74 2.63 -13.94
C ALA A 70 4.42 1.99 -12.59
N ILE A 71 3.86 0.79 -12.62
CA ILE A 71 3.78 -0.09 -11.46
C ILE A 71 4.99 -1.02 -11.46
N GLY A 72 5.89 -0.82 -10.51
CA GLY A 72 7.03 -1.71 -10.27
C GLY A 72 6.57 -3.02 -9.67
N THR A 73 7.33 -4.09 -9.90
CA THR A 73 7.08 -5.40 -9.32
C THR A 73 8.32 -5.94 -8.63
N ALA A 74 8.11 -6.60 -7.49
CA ALA A 74 9.15 -7.36 -6.81
C ALA A 74 8.61 -8.73 -6.37
N ARG A 75 9.50 -9.70 -6.21
CA ARG A 75 9.14 -11.08 -5.84
C ARG A 75 9.96 -11.60 -4.67
N SER A 76 9.35 -12.40 -3.81
CA SER A 76 10.01 -13.03 -2.68
C SER A 76 9.50 -14.45 -2.43
N LYS A 77 10.40 -15.36 -2.04
CA LYS A 77 10.04 -16.71 -1.58
C LYS A 77 9.72 -16.75 -0.09
N ASP A 78 10.29 -15.83 0.69
CA ASP A 78 10.24 -15.85 2.16
C ASP A 78 9.58 -14.60 2.76
N GLY A 79 9.18 -13.64 1.93
CA GLY A 79 8.58 -12.36 2.35
C GLY A 79 9.57 -11.36 2.95
N ALA A 80 10.82 -11.76 3.20
CA ALA A 80 11.86 -10.92 3.78
C ALA A 80 12.79 -10.38 2.71
N ARG A 81 13.23 -11.23 1.78
CA ARG A 81 14.19 -10.87 0.73
C ARG A 81 13.45 -10.71 -0.59
N TRP A 82 13.41 -9.48 -1.08
CA TRP A 82 12.70 -9.11 -2.29
C TRP A 82 13.68 -8.86 -3.43
N ARG A 83 13.35 -9.40 -4.60
CA ARG A 83 14.07 -9.09 -5.85
C ARG A 83 13.17 -8.27 -6.75
N TYR A 84 13.69 -7.18 -7.31
CA TYR A 84 13.01 -6.47 -8.39
C TYR A 84 12.75 -7.42 -9.57
N SER A 85 11.55 -7.34 -10.16
CA SER A 85 11.13 -8.20 -11.27
C SER A 85 10.60 -7.44 -12.49
N GLY A 86 10.91 -6.15 -12.61
CA GLY A 86 10.46 -5.31 -13.71
C GLY A 86 9.20 -4.51 -13.37
N THR A 87 8.54 -3.96 -14.38
CA THR A 87 7.26 -3.27 -14.25
C THR A 87 6.11 -4.14 -14.75
N ALA A 88 4.93 -4.02 -14.14
CA ALA A 88 3.72 -4.68 -14.61
C ALA A 88 3.33 -4.15 -15.99
N THR A 89 2.92 -5.06 -16.89
CA THR A 89 2.41 -4.69 -18.22
C THR A 89 0.93 -4.34 -18.11
N ILE A 90 0.65 -3.07 -17.82
CA ILE A 90 -0.71 -2.53 -17.69
C ILE A 90 -1.16 -1.95 -19.04
N PRO A 91 -2.38 -2.27 -19.55
CA PRO A 91 -2.83 -1.75 -20.84
C PRO A 91 -3.07 -0.25 -20.78
N THR A 92 -2.43 0.49 -21.68
CA THR A 92 -2.58 1.94 -21.79
C THR A 92 -3.95 2.34 -22.36
N SER A 93 -4.66 1.42 -23.02
CA SER A 93 -5.97 1.67 -23.65
C SER A 93 -7.06 2.10 -22.67
N CYS A 94 -6.98 1.71 -21.39
CA CYS A 94 -7.92 2.13 -20.35
C CYS A 94 -7.29 2.93 -19.20
N THR A 95 -5.95 3.06 -19.18
CA THR A 95 -5.24 3.76 -18.10
C THR A 95 -4.66 5.06 -18.61
N GLY A 96 -3.51 5.02 -19.28
CA GLY A 96 -2.77 6.19 -19.75
C GLY A 96 -1.33 6.15 -19.26
N GLU A 97 -0.75 7.30 -19.00
CA GLU A 97 0.69 7.43 -18.73
C GLU A 97 1.08 7.28 -17.25
N THR A 98 0.17 7.58 -16.32
CA THR A 98 0.50 7.69 -14.89
C THR A 98 -0.35 6.72 -14.07
N LEU A 99 0.33 5.81 -13.39
CA LEU A 99 -0.28 4.73 -12.60
C LEU A 99 0.17 4.84 -11.13
N TRP A 100 -0.78 4.85 -10.19
CA TRP A 100 -0.52 4.95 -8.75
C TRP A 100 -1.27 3.89 -7.95
N ALA A 101 -0.71 3.53 -6.79
CA ALA A 101 -1.38 2.83 -5.69
C ALA A 101 -2.26 1.66 -6.16
N PRO A 102 -1.65 0.59 -6.71
CA PRO A 102 -2.41 -0.60 -7.10
C PRO A 102 -2.97 -1.29 -5.86
N GLU A 103 -4.22 -1.75 -5.92
CA GLU A 103 -4.78 -2.74 -4.98
C GLU A 103 -5.01 -4.04 -5.73
N VAL A 104 -4.32 -5.10 -5.34
CA VAL A 104 -4.36 -6.39 -6.03
C VAL A 104 -4.95 -7.46 -5.12
N GLN A 105 -5.97 -8.19 -5.60
CA GLN A 105 -6.59 -9.28 -4.85
C GLN A 105 -6.96 -10.46 -5.74
N TRP A 106 -6.98 -11.66 -5.16
CA TRP A 106 -7.60 -12.83 -5.77
C TRP A 106 -9.04 -12.95 -5.27
N LEU A 107 -10.00 -12.69 -6.14
CA LEU A 107 -11.44 -12.75 -5.84
C LEU A 107 -12.13 -13.49 -6.97
N GLU A 108 -13.21 -14.21 -6.65
CA GLU A 108 -14.08 -14.89 -7.65
C GLU A 108 -13.33 -15.78 -8.67
N GLY A 109 -12.17 -16.33 -8.29
CA GLY A 109 -11.38 -17.22 -9.15
C GLY A 109 -10.46 -16.52 -10.15
N GLN A 110 -10.21 -15.21 -9.99
CA GLN A 110 -9.32 -14.42 -10.85
C GLN A 110 -8.54 -13.37 -10.04
N TRP A 111 -7.44 -12.82 -10.61
CA TRP A 111 -6.79 -11.64 -10.06
C TRP A 111 -7.52 -10.37 -10.49
N HIS A 112 -7.73 -9.46 -9.56
CA HIS A 112 -8.28 -8.14 -9.77
C HIS A 112 -7.23 -7.11 -9.37
N MET A 113 -7.16 -6.01 -10.09
CA MET A 113 -6.40 -4.82 -9.70
C MET A 113 -7.28 -3.59 -9.81
N TRP A 114 -7.35 -2.79 -8.76
CA TRP A 114 -7.90 -1.44 -8.80
C TRP A 114 -6.73 -0.47 -8.80
N LEU A 115 -6.66 0.35 -9.84
CA LEU A 115 -5.48 1.15 -10.10
C LEU A 115 -5.87 2.61 -10.25
N THR A 116 -5.18 3.49 -9.52
CA THR A 116 -5.33 4.92 -9.70
C THR A 116 -4.63 5.36 -10.98
N VAL A 117 -5.36 6.13 -11.79
CA VAL A 117 -4.92 6.59 -13.10
C VAL A 117 -5.00 8.11 -13.15
N VAL A 118 -3.89 8.72 -13.59
CA VAL A 118 -3.87 10.12 -14.04
C VAL A 118 -3.62 10.12 -15.54
N PRO A 119 -4.52 10.68 -16.37
CA PRO A 119 -4.45 10.55 -17.83
C PRO A 119 -3.47 11.57 -18.43
N GLY A 120 -2.24 11.58 -17.93
CA GLY A 120 -1.19 12.45 -18.42
C GLY A 120 -0.06 12.70 -17.42
N VAL A 121 0.92 13.45 -17.90
CA VAL A 121 2.05 13.96 -17.11
C VAL A 121 1.87 15.46 -16.91
N TYR A 122 1.69 15.87 -15.65
CA TYR A 122 1.38 17.26 -15.29
C TYR A 122 2.46 17.83 -14.37
N ARG A 123 2.61 19.16 -14.39
CA ARG A 123 3.56 19.89 -13.54
C ARG A 123 2.97 20.30 -12.19
N ASP A 124 1.66 20.21 -12.04
CA ASP A 124 0.96 20.48 -10.78
C ASP A 124 -0.08 19.38 -10.50
N TRP A 125 -0.73 19.47 -9.35
CA TRP A 125 -1.75 18.52 -8.90
C TRP A 125 -3.13 18.75 -9.54
N ASN A 126 -3.29 19.72 -10.44
CA ASN A 126 -4.58 20.14 -10.97
C ASN A 126 -5.01 19.30 -12.20
N ALA A 127 -5.01 17.99 -12.04
CA ALA A 127 -5.41 17.02 -13.07
C ALA A 127 -6.61 16.18 -12.61
N PRO A 128 -7.39 15.60 -13.53
CA PRO A 128 -8.34 14.54 -13.17
C PRO A 128 -7.58 13.28 -12.77
N ARG A 129 -8.21 12.45 -11.94
CA ARG A 129 -7.73 11.12 -11.62
C ARG A 129 -8.88 10.21 -11.21
N PHE A 130 -8.78 8.95 -11.61
CA PHE A 130 -9.87 7.99 -11.47
C PHE A 130 -9.29 6.59 -11.21
N ILE A 131 -10.16 5.68 -10.77
CA ILE A 131 -9.78 4.29 -10.53
C ILE A 131 -10.28 3.43 -11.68
N VAL A 132 -9.39 2.58 -12.21
CA VAL A 132 -9.71 1.58 -13.23
C VAL A 132 -9.64 0.20 -12.61
N HIS A 133 -10.62 -0.65 -12.92
CA HIS A 133 -10.60 -2.06 -12.59
C HIS A 133 -9.95 -2.85 -13.73
N LEU A 134 -9.00 -3.71 -13.38
CA LEU A 134 -8.30 -4.62 -14.29
C LEU A 134 -8.46 -6.04 -13.77
N THR A 135 -8.42 -7.02 -14.67
CA THR A 135 -8.45 -8.42 -14.30
C THR A 135 -7.33 -9.20 -14.97
N SER A 136 -6.85 -10.27 -14.32
CA SER A 136 -5.75 -11.10 -14.85
C SER A 136 -5.89 -12.56 -14.44
N PRO A 137 -5.68 -13.52 -15.36
CA PRO A 137 -5.68 -14.95 -15.03
C PRO A 137 -4.35 -15.41 -14.40
N ASP A 138 -3.27 -14.64 -14.53
CA ASP A 138 -1.90 -15.10 -14.27
C ASP A 138 -1.02 -14.07 -13.53
N LEU A 139 -1.61 -12.96 -13.08
CA LEU A 139 -0.94 -11.87 -12.38
C LEU A 139 0.11 -11.13 -13.24
N LYS A 140 0.07 -11.32 -14.56
CA LYS A 140 1.03 -10.74 -15.53
C LYS A 140 0.33 -10.06 -16.69
N SER A 141 -0.64 -10.75 -17.28
CA SER A 141 -1.42 -10.31 -18.43
C SER A 141 -2.71 -9.68 -17.91
N TRP A 142 -2.84 -8.37 -18.05
CA TRP A 142 -3.97 -7.61 -17.52
C TRP A 142 -4.94 -7.21 -18.64
N THR A 143 -6.23 -7.37 -18.37
CA THR A 143 -7.32 -6.97 -19.25
C THR A 143 -8.02 -5.75 -18.66
N CYS A 144 -8.31 -4.76 -19.50
CA CYS A 144 -9.12 -3.61 -19.12
C CYS A 144 -10.53 -4.03 -18.69
N GLY A 145 -10.94 -3.57 -17.52
CA GLY A 145 -12.34 -3.49 -17.11
C GLY A 145 -12.82 -2.04 -17.13
N GLU A 146 -13.76 -1.76 -16.24
CA GLU A 146 -14.44 -0.46 -16.17
C GLU A 146 -13.61 0.60 -15.45
N ARG A 147 -13.83 1.87 -15.82
CA ARG A 147 -13.54 3.00 -14.94
C ARG A 147 -14.64 3.09 -13.90
N LEU A 148 -14.28 3.10 -12.62
CA LEU A 148 -15.26 3.18 -11.54
C LEU A 148 -16.02 4.52 -11.58
N ASP A 149 -17.35 4.46 -11.54
CA ASP A 149 -18.21 5.62 -11.32
C ASP A 149 -18.44 5.81 -9.82
N LEU A 150 -17.70 6.75 -9.23
CA LEU A 150 -17.77 7.09 -7.81
C LEU A 150 -18.32 8.50 -7.58
N GLY A 151 -18.91 9.14 -8.60
CA GLY A 151 -19.48 10.49 -8.50
C GLY A 151 -18.45 11.61 -8.26
N SER A 152 -17.16 11.36 -8.50
CA SER A 152 -16.07 12.34 -8.35
C SER A 152 -15.01 12.14 -9.44
N ASP A 153 -14.44 13.25 -9.94
CA ASP A 153 -13.38 13.28 -10.95
C ASP A 153 -11.96 13.27 -10.35
N ARG A 154 -11.88 13.15 -9.01
CA ARG A 154 -10.63 13.10 -8.27
C ARG A 154 -10.66 12.03 -7.18
N VAL A 155 -10.61 10.77 -7.60
CA VAL A 155 -10.61 9.61 -6.70
C VAL A 155 -9.34 8.79 -6.87
N ILE A 156 -8.75 8.34 -5.76
CA ILE A 156 -7.49 7.58 -5.72
C ILE A 156 -7.54 6.49 -4.63
N ASP A 157 -6.52 5.64 -4.64
CA ASP A 157 -6.12 4.73 -3.57
C ASP A 157 -7.23 3.78 -3.15
N ALA A 158 -7.57 2.86 -4.04
CA ALA A 158 -8.56 1.83 -3.76
C ALA A 158 -8.07 0.85 -2.69
N SER A 159 -8.97 0.35 -1.85
CA SER A 159 -8.80 -0.92 -1.13
C SER A 159 -10.13 -1.66 -1.06
N ILE A 160 -10.11 -2.99 -1.22
CA ILE A 160 -11.32 -3.81 -1.28
C ILE A 160 -11.43 -4.71 -0.05
N LEU A 161 -12.64 -4.86 0.47
CA LEU A 161 -12.95 -5.79 1.55
C LEU A 161 -14.21 -6.59 1.20
N ALA A 162 -14.13 -7.92 1.23
CA ALA A 162 -15.31 -8.77 1.19
C ALA A 162 -16.12 -8.63 2.49
N LEU A 163 -17.43 -8.38 2.34
CA LEU A 163 -18.34 -8.17 3.46
C LEU A 163 -18.87 -9.51 4.01
N PRO A 164 -19.12 -9.63 5.32
CA PRO A 164 -19.61 -10.89 5.90
C PRO A 164 -20.99 -11.31 5.39
N GLY A 165 -21.82 -10.36 4.95
CA GLY A 165 -23.13 -10.63 4.35
C GLY A 165 -23.11 -10.93 2.84
N GLY A 166 -21.92 -11.04 2.25
CA GLY A 166 -21.74 -11.12 0.79
C GLY A 166 -21.51 -9.74 0.16
N GLY A 167 -20.98 -9.75 -1.05
CA GLY A 167 -20.52 -8.54 -1.74
C GLY A 167 -19.25 -7.94 -1.16
N TYR A 168 -18.96 -6.72 -1.57
CA TYR A 168 -17.69 -6.06 -1.41
C TYR A 168 -17.86 -4.60 -1.02
N ARG A 169 -16.90 -4.10 -0.27
CA ARG A 169 -16.75 -2.69 0.06
C ARG A 169 -15.43 -2.18 -0.49
N LEU A 170 -15.50 -1.15 -1.31
CA LEU A 170 -14.39 -0.30 -1.70
C LEU A 170 -14.19 0.77 -0.64
N PHE A 171 -12.95 1.03 -0.28
CA PHE A 171 -12.47 2.20 0.43
C PHE A 171 -11.63 3.01 -0.56
N PHE A 172 -11.81 4.33 -0.60
CA PHE A 172 -11.07 5.17 -1.53
C PHE A 172 -10.96 6.60 -1.00
N ASN A 173 -9.96 7.33 -1.47
CA ASN A 173 -9.86 8.75 -1.23
C ASN A 173 -10.67 9.54 -2.28
N ASP A 174 -11.48 10.48 -1.82
CA ASP A 174 -12.16 11.47 -2.65
C ASP A 174 -11.58 12.86 -2.36
N GLU A 175 -10.76 13.36 -3.28
CA GLU A 175 -10.08 14.64 -3.10
C GLU A 175 -11.06 15.82 -3.11
N ARG A 176 -12.17 15.71 -3.86
CA ARG A 176 -13.19 16.76 -3.94
C ARG A 176 -13.92 16.93 -2.61
N MET A 177 -14.00 15.88 -1.81
CA MET A 177 -14.58 15.92 -0.47
C MET A 177 -13.55 16.23 0.62
N ASN A 178 -12.60 17.14 0.37
CA ASN A 178 -11.51 17.46 1.29
C ASN A 178 -10.72 16.19 1.69
N LYS A 179 -10.29 15.43 0.67
CA LYS A 179 -9.49 14.21 0.81
C LYS A 179 -10.11 13.23 1.80
N ALA A 180 -11.42 13.00 1.67
CA ALA A 180 -12.16 12.10 2.53
C ALA A 180 -11.81 10.64 2.18
N ILE A 181 -11.62 9.79 3.18
CA ILE A 181 -11.79 8.35 2.94
C ILE A 181 -13.29 8.07 2.92
N ARG A 182 -13.78 7.59 1.79
CA ARG A 182 -15.17 7.19 1.57
C ARG A 182 -15.24 5.69 1.31
N THR A 183 -16.46 5.17 1.33
CA THR A 183 -16.73 3.78 0.97
C THR A 183 -17.75 3.68 -0.14
N ALA A 184 -17.69 2.61 -0.92
CA ALA A 184 -18.76 2.22 -1.85
C ALA A 184 -19.00 0.71 -1.74
N ASP A 185 -20.25 0.28 -1.85
CA ASP A 185 -20.60 -1.15 -1.80
C ASP A 185 -20.93 -1.66 -3.21
N SER A 186 -20.55 -2.91 -3.49
CA SER A 186 -20.84 -3.60 -4.74
C SER A 186 -21.15 -5.08 -4.49
N SER A 187 -22.09 -5.64 -5.25
CA SER A 187 -22.34 -7.09 -5.28
C SER A 187 -21.53 -7.84 -6.33
N ASP A 188 -20.91 -7.13 -7.28
CA ASP A 188 -20.33 -7.72 -8.51
C ASP A 188 -18.95 -7.15 -8.89
N LEU A 189 -18.34 -6.33 -8.01
CA LEU A 189 -17.06 -5.63 -8.19
C LEU A 189 -17.05 -4.55 -9.30
N THR A 190 -18.16 -4.31 -9.99
CA THR A 190 -18.24 -3.40 -11.15
C THR A 190 -19.17 -2.22 -10.89
N HIS A 191 -20.34 -2.46 -10.31
CA HIS A 191 -21.31 -1.42 -9.98
C HIS A 191 -21.19 -1.04 -8.51
N TRP A 192 -20.90 0.24 -8.24
CA TRP A 192 -20.57 0.73 -6.90
C TRP A 192 -21.61 1.74 -6.42
N THR A 193 -22.14 1.53 -5.22
CA THR A 193 -23.02 2.49 -4.54
C THR A 193 -22.22 3.25 -3.48
N VAL A 194 -21.90 4.51 -3.77
CA VAL A 194 -21.08 5.36 -2.90
C VAL A 194 -21.83 5.76 -1.63
N LYS A 195 -21.11 5.76 -0.51
CA LYS A 195 -21.57 6.19 0.82
C LYS A 195 -20.89 7.48 1.28
N ASP A 196 -21.24 7.91 2.48
CA ASP A 196 -20.65 9.08 3.11
C ASP A 196 -19.17 8.86 3.51
N ARG A 197 -18.55 9.96 3.96
CA ARG A 197 -17.21 9.98 4.54
C ARG A 197 -17.13 9.05 5.75
N LEU A 198 -16.09 8.23 5.79
CA LEU A 198 -15.80 7.30 6.89
C LEU A 198 -14.91 7.92 7.97
N THR A 199 -13.94 8.75 7.59
CA THR A 199 -12.93 9.32 8.49
C THR A 199 -13.23 10.76 8.90
N ASP A 200 -12.86 11.10 10.13
CA ASP A 200 -13.00 12.44 10.71
C ASP A 200 -11.88 13.43 10.32
N THR A 201 -10.90 12.98 9.55
CA THR A 201 -9.74 13.76 9.09
C THR A 201 -9.51 13.52 7.59
N PRO A 202 -8.96 14.50 6.85
CA PRO A 202 -8.36 14.27 5.54
C PRO A 202 -7.26 13.20 5.60
N GLY A 203 -7.09 12.44 4.53
CA GLY A 203 -6.07 11.41 4.40
C GLY A 203 -6.15 10.68 3.06
N GLU A 204 -5.34 9.64 2.86
CA GLU A 204 -5.29 8.82 1.65
C GLU A 204 -4.82 7.37 1.97
N GLY A 205 -4.54 6.56 0.95
CA GLY A 205 -4.04 5.19 1.12
C GLY A 205 -4.81 4.31 2.10
N PRO A 206 -6.15 4.17 2.01
CA PRO A 206 -6.87 3.25 2.86
C PRO A 206 -6.45 1.80 2.56
N LYS A 207 -6.23 0.99 3.60
CA LYS A 207 -6.07 -0.46 3.49
C LYS A 207 -6.99 -1.16 4.49
N ALA A 208 -8.02 -1.81 3.98
CA ALA A 208 -8.96 -2.60 4.76
C ALA A 208 -8.57 -4.07 4.78
N PHE A 209 -8.66 -4.72 5.94
CA PHE A 209 -8.29 -6.14 6.10
C PHE A 209 -8.99 -6.80 7.29
N ARG A 210 -8.95 -8.13 7.34
CA ARG A 210 -9.43 -8.93 8.47
C ARG A 210 -8.27 -9.52 9.25
N TRP A 211 -8.27 -9.34 10.56
CA TRP A 211 -7.26 -9.91 11.43
C TRP A 211 -7.82 -10.10 12.84
N LYS A 212 -7.50 -11.26 13.46
CA LYS A 212 -7.99 -11.66 14.80
C LYS A 212 -9.52 -11.57 14.95
N GLY A 213 -10.26 -12.00 13.93
CA GLY A 213 -11.72 -12.02 13.96
C GLY A 213 -12.40 -10.64 13.87
N LYS A 214 -11.63 -9.57 13.61
CA LYS A 214 -12.12 -8.20 13.45
C LYS A 214 -11.78 -7.65 12.08
N TYR A 215 -12.46 -6.58 11.69
CA TYR A 215 -12.15 -5.78 10.51
C TYR A 215 -11.33 -4.57 10.93
N TRP A 216 -10.33 -4.24 10.13
CA TRP A 216 -9.42 -3.12 10.37
C TRP A 216 -9.30 -2.28 9.11
N LEU A 217 -9.08 -0.98 9.31
CA LEU A 217 -8.75 -0.03 8.27
C LEU A 217 -7.55 0.78 8.77
N ILE A 218 -6.50 0.85 7.98
CA ILE A 218 -5.37 1.76 8.22
C ILE A 218 -5.29 2.73 7.04
N SER A 219 -5.12 4.02 7.31
CA SER A 219 -5.07 5.06 6.25
C SER A 219 -4.08 6.16 6.63
N ASP A 220 -3.39 6.72 5.65
CA ASP A 220 -2.46 7.82 5.85
C ASP A 220 -3.21 9.13 6.14
N ALA A 221 -3.02 9.71 7.33
CA ALA A 221 -3.61 11.00 7.68
C ALA A 221 -2.61 12.17 7.57
N TRP A 222 -1.47 11.93 6.92
CA TRP A 222 -0.30 12.81 6.78
C TRP A 222 0.37 13.28 8.07
N LYS A 223 -0.10 12.76 9.22
CA LYS A 223 0.46 12.94 10.57
C LYS A 223 0.69 11.59 11.27
N GLY A 224 0.96 10.56 10.45
CA GLY A 224 0.94 9.15 10.83
C GLY A 224 -0.30 8.44 10.28
N LEU A 225 -0.37 7.14 10.51
CA LEU A 225 -1.43 6.29 9.98
C LEU A 225 -2.56 6.15 10.99
N LEU A 226 -3.75 6.54 10.57
CA LEU A 226 -5.00 6.37 11.31
C LEU A 226 -5.37 4.88 11.32
N VAL A 227 -5.90 4.40 12.45
CA VAL A 227 -6.41 3.04 12.59
C VAL A 227 -7.89 3.10 12.95
N MET A 228 -8.72 2.31 12.27
CA MET A 228 -10.10 2.04 12.65
C MET A 228 -10.35 0.54 12.76
N ARG A 229 -11.31 0.18 13.61
CA ARG A 229 -11.75 -1.19 13.84
C ARG A 229 -13.26 -1.30 13.62
N SER A 230 -13.71 -2.43 13.09
CA SER A 230 -15.12 -2.79 13.01
C SER A 230 -15.33 -4.26 13.38
N ASP A 231 -16.48 -4.55 13.99
CA ASP A 231 -16.90 -5.90 14.34
C ASP A 231 -17.69 -6.57 13.20
N ASP A 232 -18.35 -5.77 12.36
CA ASP A 232 -19.28 -6.21 11.31
C ASP A 232 -18.88 -5.71 9.90
N GLY A 233 -17.76 -4.99 9.81
CA GLY A 233 -17.27 -4.35 8.59
C GLY A 233 -18.01 -3.07 8.20
N THR A 234 -19.00 -2.62 8.98
CA THR A 234 -19.89 -1.49 8.67
C THR A 234 -19.85 -0.38 9.71
N HIS A 235 -19.81 -0.70 10.99
CA HIS A 235 -19.66 0.30 12.04
C HIS A 235 -18.20 0.38 12.46
N TRP A 236 -17.56 1.51 12.17
CA TRP A 236 -16.14 1.70 12.38
C TRP A 236 -15.87 2.62 13.55
N THR A 237 -14.98 2.20 14.44
CA THR A 237 -14.49 2.98 15.58
C THR A 237 -13.03 3.31 15.36
N ARG A 238 -12.69 4.58 15.44
CA ARG A 238 -11.32 5.06 15.30
C ARG A 238 -10.53 4.84 16.60
N GLN A 239 -9.28 4.40 16.48
CA GLN A 239 -8.31 4.41 17.56
C GLN A 239 -7.87 5.87 17.86
N PRO A 240 -7.55 6.23 19.13
CA PRO A 240 -7.12 7.59 19.46
C PRO A 240 -5.87 8.04 18.69
N ASP A 241 -4.82 7.22 18.72
CA ASP A 241 -3.48 7.58 18.22
C ASP A 241 -3.22 7.11 16.78
N TYR A 242 -2.27 7.79 16.14
CA TYR A 242 -1.72 7.43 14.83
C TYR A 242 -0.48 6.55 15.00
N ILE A 243 -0.43 5.42 14.31
CA ILE A 243 0.78 4.59 14.26
C ILE A 243 1.77 5.17 13.22
N LEU A 244 3.07 4.90 13.38
CA LEU A 244 4.14 5.38 12.47
C LEU A 244 4.20 6.92 12.30
N ALA A 245 3.61 7.69 13.21
CA ALA A 245 3.68 9.15 13.21
C ALA A 245 5.11 9.66 13.48
N THR A 246 5.82 8.99 14.40
CA THR A 246 7.19 9.34 14.78
C THR A 246 8.20 8.65 13.83
N PRO A 247 9.20 9.38 13.33
CA PRO A 247 10.36 8.80 12.63
C PRO A 247 11.03 7.67 13.43
N GLY A 248 11.50 6.64 12.73
CA GLY A 248 12.33 5.58 13.30
C GLY A 248 13.79 6.01 13.43
N LYS A 249 14.63 5.08 13.91
CA LYS A 249 16.07 5.32 14.13
C LYS A 249 16.96 4.70 13.06
N ALA A 250 16.50 3.60 12.47
CA ALA A 250 17.24 2.88 11.45
C ALA A 250 17.48 3.76 10.20
N PRO A 251 18.64 3.65 9.54
CA PRO A 251 18.85 4.27 8.23
C PRO A 251 17.70 3.95 7.28
N THR A 252 17.33 4.92 6.45
CA THR A 252 16.21 4.90 5.49
C THR A 252 14.81 4.78 6.11
N ASP A 253 14.69 4.80 7.44
CA ASP A 253 13.42 4.72 8.20
C ASP A 253 13.22 5.97 9.09
N ARG A 254 13.85 7.10 8.73
CA ARG A 254 13.94 8.34 9.53
C ARG A 254 12.92 9.42 9.17
N ALA A 255 11.79 9.02 8.60
CA ALA A 255 10.63 9.89 8.41
C ALA A 255 9.34 9.15 8.80
N LYS A 256 8.21 9.86 8.82
CA LYS A 256 6.89 9.24 9.10
C LYS A 256 6.59 8.12 8.09
N GLY A 257 5.92 7.07 8.55
CA GLY A 257 5.42 6.03 7.66
C GLY A 257 4.20 6.51 6.88
N GLN A 258 4.10 6.12 5.62
CA GLN A 258 3.05 6.54 4.69
C GLN A 258 2.49 5.36 3.91
N HIS A 259 1.24 5.49 3.49
CA HIS A 259 0.47 4.56 2.65
C HIS A 259 0.68 3.06 2.98
N PRO A 260 -0.18 2.47 3.83
CA PRO A 260 -0.05 1.09 4.29
C PRO A 260 -0.44 0.06 3.22
N ASP A 261 0.28 -1.05 3.22
CA ASP A 261 -0.21 -2.36 2.80
C ASP A 261 -0.11 -3.34 3.96
N ILE A 262 -0.94 -4.38 3.95
CA ILE A 262 -1.05 -5.32 5.07
C ILE A 262 -1.03 -6.74 4.56
N ILE A 263 -0.11 -7.53 5.12
CA ILE A 263 -0.07 -8.98 4.92
C ILE A 263 -0.53 -9.64 6.21
N VAL A 264 -1.66 -10.33 6.17
CA VAL A 264 -2.13 -11.18 7.26
C VAL A 264 -1.69 -12.60 7.00
N SER A 265 -1.01 -13.22 7.98
CA SER A 265 -0.53 -14.59 7.92
C SER A 265 -0.87 -15.29 9.22
N ASP A 266 -1.93 -16.09 9.20
CA ASP A 266 -2.60 -16.66 10.38
C ASP A 266 -2.98 -15.61 11.43
N ASP A 267 -2.39 -15.70 12.61
CA ASP A 267 -2.59 -14.82 13.77
C ASP A 267 -1.66 -13.60 13.76
N ARG A 268 -0.77 -13.48 12.77
CA ARG A 268 0.16 -12.35 12.60
C ARG A 268 -0.29 -11.42 11.49
N ALA A 269 0.05 -10.14 11.62
CA ALA A 269 -0.11 -9.15 10.57
C ALA A 269 1.17 -8.32 10.45
N TYR A 270 1.56 -8.02 9.21
CA TYR A 270 2.70 -7.16 8.92
C TYR A 270 2.23 -5.97 8.12
N ILE A 271 2.74 -4.80 8.48
CA ILE A 271 2.53 -3.56 7.74
C ILE A 271 3.72 -3.28 6.86
N ILE A 272 3.46 -3.07 5.57
CA ILE A 272 4.39 -2.48 4.63
C ILE A 272 4.00 -1.02 4.46
N TYR A 273 4.97 -0.13 4.50
CA TYR A 273 4.76 1.31 4.37
C TYR A 273 5.95 1.94 3.67
N PHE A 274 5.76 3.08 3.00
CA PHE A 274 6.89 3.82 2.44
C PHE A 274 7.37 4.94 3.35
N VAL A 275 8.63 5.31 3.21
CA VAL A 275 9.28 6.39 3.97
C VAL A 275 10.05 7.28 3.00
N HIS A 276 9.81 8.58 3.05
CA HIS A 276 10.63 9.54 2.32
C HIS A 276 12.02 9.66 2.92
N GLN A 277 13.02 9.87 2.07
CA GLN A 277 14.43 9.86 2.47
C GLN A 277 14.93 11.23 2.97
N GLU A 278 14.03 12.15 3.35
CA GLU A 278 14.36 13.47 3.88
C GLU A 278 15.14 13.46 5.21
N GLY A 279 15.09 12.35 5.94
CA GLY A 279 15.85 12.14 7.19
C GLY A 279 17.28 11.62 6.99
N GLU A 280 17.71 11.39 5.75
CA GLU A 280 19.05 10.88 5.43
C GLU A 280 20.06 12.01 5.21
N ASP A 281 21.35 11.72 5.39
CA ASP A 281 22.42 12.73 5.29
C ASP A 281 22.52 13.32 3.88
N GLU A 282 22.25 12.53 2.84
CA GLU A 282 22.23 12.95 1.45
C GLU A 282 21.22 14.07 1.18
N ALA A 283 20.13 14.15 1.95
CA ALA A 283 19.14 15.23 1.83
C ALA A 283 19.70 16.60 2.21
N LYS A 284 20.80 16.66 2.98
CA LYS A 284 21.50 17.91 3.30
C LYS A 284 22.23 18.49 2.10
N ALA A 285 22.73 17.62 1.21
CA ALA A 285 23.48 18.01 0.02
C ALA A 285 22.59 18.10 -1.24
N ASN A 286 21.48 17.36 -1.26
CA ASN A 286 20.57 17.30 -2.39
C ASN A 286 19.12 17.58 -1.92
N PRO A 287 18.55 18.77 -2.20
CA PRO A 287 17.19 19.11 -1.78
C PRO A 287 16.12 18.22 -2.42
N ASP A 288 16.44 17.56 -3.53
CA ASP A 288 15.55 16.63 -4.21
C ASP A 288 15.53 15.24 -3.59
N TRP A 289 16.46 14.93 -2.68
CA TRP A 289 16.56 13.62 -2.05
C TRP A 289 15.29 13.23 -1.27
N LYS A 290 14.54 14.22 -0.78
CA LYS A 290 13.24 14.03 -0.13
C LYS A 290 12.19 13.34 -1.03
N ARG A 291 12.36 13.39 -2.36
CA ARG A 291 11.47 12.73 -3.33
C ARG A 291 11.66 11.21 -3.32
N ARG A 292 12.87 10.75 -2.98
CA ARG A 292 13.20 9.32 -2.90
C ARG A 292 12.41 8.67 -1.78
N SER A 293 12.05 7.42 -1.99
CA SER A 293 11.31 6.63 -1.03
C SER A 293 11.69 5.16 -1.10
N VAL A 294 11.63 4.52 0.06
CA VAL A 294 11.85 3.09 0.23
C VAL A 294 10.65 2.46 0.90
N LEU A 295 10.43 1.18 0.67
CA LEU A 295 9.45 0.39 1.40
C LEU A 295 10.09 -0.26 2.62
N GLN A 296 9.36 -0.28 3.71
CA GLN A 296 9.73 -0.82 5.01
C GLN A 296 8.69 -1.85 5.44
N ILE A 297 9.03 -2.71 6.39
CA ILE A 297 8.10 -3.67 6.97
C ILE A 297 8.28 -3.75 8.49
N ALA A 298 7.15 -3.84 9.18
CA ALA A 298 7.12 -4.09 10.61
C ALA A 298 5.95 -5.02 10.95
N GLU A 299 6.05 -5.72 12.09
CA GLU A 299 4.95 -6.53 12.60
C GLU A 299 3.96 -5.65 13.38
N LEU A 300 2.68 -5.83 13.11
CA LEU A 300 1.61 -5.26 13.90
C LEU A 300 1.35 -6.12 15.12
N THR A 301 1.15 -5.47 16.26
CA THR A 301 0.64 -6.09 17.47
C THR A 301 -0.74 -5.54 17.77
N GLU A 302 -1.60 -6.38 18.31
CA GLU A 302 -2.90 -5.96 18.80
C GLU A 302 -3.05 -6.44 20.24
N LYS A 303 -3.46 -5.51 21.10
CA LYS A 303 -3.72 -5.75 22.52
C LYS A 303 -4.92 -4.90 22.94
N ASP A 304 -5.89 -5.52 23.60
CA ASP A 304 -7.08 -4.85 24.15
C ASP A 304 -7.83 -4.00 23.11
N GLY A 305 -7.82 -4.43 21.84
CA GLY A 305 -8.46 -3.74 20.73
C GLY A 305 -7.66 -2.60 20.11
N ILE A 306 -6.41 -2.41 20.51
CA ILE A 306 -5.50 -1.36 20.04
C ILE A 306 -4.40 -1.97 19.18
N VAL A 307 -4.22 -1.45 17.97
CA VAL A 307 -3.12 -1.84 17.07
C VAL A 307 -1.94 -0.91 17.29
N SER A 308 -0.77 -1.51 17.46
CA SER A 308 0.50 -0.79 17.61
C SER A 308 1.61 -1.46 16.80
N VAL A 309 2.70 -0.73 16.58
CA VAL A 309 3.86 -1.17 15.79
C VAL A 309 5.13 -0.63 16.41
N ASP A 310 6.10 -1.51 16.65
CA ASP A 310 7.48 -1.11 16.94
C ASP A 310 8.29 -1.22 15.64
N ARG A 311 8.41 -0.08 14.96
CA ARG A 311 9.16 -0.01 13.69
C ARG A 311 10.66 -0.14 13.89
N ASP A 312 11.21 0.02 15.09
CA ASP A 312 12.66 -0.11 15.34
C ASP A 312 13.05 -1.57 15.63
N ALA A 313 12.11 -2.40 16.08
CA ALA A 313 12.33 -3.83 16.28
C ALA A 313 12.68 -4.57 14.95
N PRO A 314 13.45 -5.68 15.03
CA PRO A 314 13.63 -6.59 13.89
C PRO A 314 12.30 -7.23 13.45
N ALA A 315 11.97 -7.11 12.17
CA ALA A 315 10.79 -7.75 11.60
C ALA A 315 11.10 -9.20 11.19
N HIS A 316 10.72 -10.14 12.04
CA HIS A 316 10.86 -11.57 11.79
C HIS A 316 9.71 -12.10 10.94
N ILE A 317 10.00 -12.35 9.66
CA ILE A 317 8.98 -12.65 8.65
C ILE A 317 8.63 -14.14 8.67
N ARG A 318 7.34 -14.41 8.86
CA ARG A 318 6.72 -15.73 8.72
C ARG A 318 5.42 -15.54 7.96
N LEU A 319 5.51 -15.61 6.64
CA LEU A 319 4.34 -15.56 5.78
C LEU A 319 3.96 -16.97 5.36
N LYS A 320 2.66 -17.23 5.28
CA LYS A 320 2.11 -18.48 4.75
C LYS A 320 1.33 -18.24 3.44
N PRO A 321 1.41 -19.19 2.48
CA PRO A 321 0.63 -19.20 1.24
C PRO A 321 -0.89 -18.99 1.37
#